data_AF-A0A2N7UPR4-F1
#
_entry.id   AF-A0A2N7UPR4-F1
#
_cell.length_a   1.000
_cell.length_b   1.000
_cell.length_c   1.000
_cell.angle_alpha   90.00
_cell.angle_beta   90.00
_cell.angle_gamma   90.00
#
_symmetry.space_group_name_H-M   'P 1'
#
loop_
_entity.id
_entity.type
_entity.pdbx_description
1 polymer ?
#
loop_
_entity_poly.entity_id
_entity_poly.type
_entity_poly.pdbx_seq_one_letter_code
_entity_poly.pdbx_strand_id
1 'polypeptide(L)'
;MTTPITNPMFDWWQEQWLKGPNPVARMQLAWLESMADAMQFEAQFIKALAESSARMSECFEGDAPRTHAELQACYQSLVKDITDAHVKRVDFANQLTKEFRQRIWEEL
;
A
#
# COMPACT_ATOMS: atom_id res chain seq x y z
N MET A 1 -15.74 -16.09 -9.89
CA MET A 1 -15.49 -15.13 -10.97
C MET A 1 -16.18 -13.82 -10.59
N THR A 2 -15.46 -12.88 -10.01
CA THR A 2 -16.00 -11.54 -9.71
C THR A 2 -15.84 -10.68 -10.95
N THR A 3 -16.92 -10.44 -11.67
CA THR A 3 -16.96 -9.45 -12.76
C THR A 3 -16.63 -8.08 -12.19
N PRO A 4 -15.73 -7.30 -12.81
CA PRO A 4 -15.52 -5.92 -12.38
C PRO A 4 -16.84 -5.16 -12.59
N ILE A 5 -17.27 -4.41 -11.58
CA ILE A 5 -18.40 -3.49 -11.71
C ILE A 5 -17.89 -2.31 -12.54
N THR A 6 -17.83 -2.47 -13.86
CA THR A 6 -17.71 -1.33 -14.77
C THR A 6 -19.02 -0.58 -14.70
N ASN A 7 -18.97 0.67 -14.19
CA ASN A 7 -20.10 1.58 -14.22
C ASN A 7 -19.93 2.48 -15.44
N PRO A 8 -20.50 2.12 -16.60
CA PRO A 8 -20.29 2.84 -17.86
C PRO A 8 -20.72 4.30 -17.80
N MET A 9 -21.67 4.65 -16.91
CA MET A 9 -22.05 6.04 -16.65
C MET A 9 -20.96 6.82 -15.90
N PHE A 10 -20.23 6.16 -15.00
CA PHE A 10 -19.11 6.75 -14.29
C PHE A 10 -17.91 6.96 -15.24
N ASP A 11 -17.60 5.96 -16.06
CA ASP A 11 -16.52 6.03 -17.04
C ASP A 11 -16.77 7.15 -18.07
N TRP A 12 -18.01 7.25 -18.58
CA TRP A 12 -18.41 8.34 -19.48
C TRP A 12 -18.34 9.71 -18.80
N TRP A 13 -18.81 9.83 -17.56
CA TRP A 13 -18.77 11.08 -16.80
C TRP A 13 -17.34 11.55 -16.56
N GLN A 14 -16.45 10.62 -16.20
CA GLN A 14 -15.03 10.86 -16.01
C GLN A 14 -14.36 11.34 -17.31
N GLU A 15 -14.64 10.71 -18.44
CA GLU A 15 -14.16 11.18 -19.74
C GLU A 15 -14.61 12.61 -20.07
N GLN A 16 -15.89 12.95 -19.84
CA GLN A 16 -16.39 14.30 -20.14
C GLN A 16 -15.76 15.36 -19.24
N TRP A 17 -15.55 15.03 -17.96
CA TRP A 17 -14.87 15.90 -17.01
C TRP A 17 -13.41 16.17 -17.41
N LEU A 18 -12.70 15.16 -17.90
CA LEU A 18 -11.30 15.28 -18.34
C LEU A 18 -11.13 15.98 -19.69
N LYS A 19 -12.10 15.82 -20.60
CA LYS A 19 -12.11 16.46 -21.93
C LYS A 19 -12.44 17.96 -21.86
N GLY A 20 -13.04 18.44 -20.78
CA GLY A 20 -13.27 19.87 -20.54
C GLY A 20 -11.97 20.65 -20.27
N PRO A 21 -11.92 21.97 -20.52
CA PRO A 21 -10.73 22.81 -20.30
C PRO A 21 -10.50 23.13 -18.81
N ASN A 22 -10.86 22.24 -17.89
CA ASN A 22 -10.78 22.49 -16.46
C ASN A 22 -9.54 21.78 -15.85
N PRO A 23 -8.38 22.44 -15.73
CA PRO A 23 -7.18 21.85 -15.13
C PRO A 23 -7.40 21.39 -13.69
N VAL A 24 -8.36 21.99 -12.97
CA VAL A 24 -8.72 21.59 -11.60
C VAL A 24 -9.32 20.17 -11.58
N ALA A 25 -10.09 19.80 -12.59
CA ALA A 25 -10.67 18.45 -12.73
C ALA A 25 -9.58 17.37 -12.82
N ARG A 26 -8.55 17.63 -13.62
CA ARG A 26 -7.44 16.70 -13.86
C ARG A 26 -6.54 16.60 -12.64
N MET A 27 -6.26 17.72 -11.98
CA MET A 27 -5.55 17.72 -10.69
C MET A 27 -6.32 16.96 -9.61
N GLN A 28 -7.64 17.12 -9.53
CA GLN A 28 -8.49 16.36 -8.61
C GLN A 28 -8.46 14.87 -8.90
N LEU A 29 -8.48 14.47 -10.19
CA LEU A 29 -8.35 13.07 -10.56
C LEU A 29 -6.97 12.51 -10.19
N ALA A 30 -5.88 13.19 -10.55
CA ALA A 30 -4.52 12.76 -10.22
C ALA A 30 -4.32 12.61 -8.70
N TRP A 31 -4.98 13.44 -7.90
CA TRP A 31 -4.99 13.32 -6.45
C TRP A 31 -5.73 12.08 -5.95
N LEU A 32 -6.93 11.81 -6.48
CA LEU A 32 -7.70 10.60 -6.12
C LEU A 32 -6.98 9.31 -6.52
N GLU A 33 -6.36 9.27 -7.69
CA GLU A 33 -5.55 8.14 -8.13
C GLU A 33 -4.36 7.91 -7.20
N SER A 34 -3.64 8.98 -6.83
CA SER A 34 -2.51 8.87 -5.89
C SER A 34 -2.95 8.38 -4.50
N MET A 35 -4.16 8.76 -4.05
CA MET A 35 -4.72 8.24 -2.80
C MET A 35 -5.08 6.75 -2.91
N ALA A 36 -5.65 6.31 -4.05
CA ALA A 36 -5.98 4.91 -4.27
C ALA A 36 -4.70 4.03 -4.26
N ASP A 37 -3.64 4.49 -4.93
CA ASP A 37 -2.32 3.84 -4.93
C ASP A 37 -1.76 3.72 -3.51
N ALA A 38 -1.84 4.80 -2.72
CA ALA A 38 -1.44 4.79 -1.32
C ALA A 38 -2.24 3.79 -0.47
N MET A 39 -3.56 3.77 -0.62
CA MET A 39 -4.43 2.85 0.13
C MET A 39 -4.15 1.39 -0.20
N GLN A 40 -3.94 1.07 -1.48
CA GLN A 40 -3.61 -0.28 -1.92
C GLN A 40 -2.28 -0.74 -1.32
N PHE A 41 -1.27 0.13 -1.34
CA PHE A 41 0.04 -0.18 -0.75
C PHE A 41 -0.04 -0.36 0.77
N GLU A 42 -0.73 0.54 1.49
CA GLU A 42 -0.91 0.44 2.94
C GLU A 42 -1.65 -0.86 3.33
N ALA A 43 -2.64 -1.29 2.54
CA ALA A 43 -3.31 -2.56 2.74
C ALA A 43 -2.34 -3.75 2.61
N GLN A 44 -1.41 -3.72 1.65
CA GLN A 44 -0.37 -4.74 1.51
C GLN A 44 0.61 -4.74 2.70
N PHE A 45 0.99 -3.56 3.19
CA PHE A 45 1.84 -3.43 4.37
C PHE A 45 1.16 -3.98 5.63
N ILE A 46 -0.11 -3.65 5.86
CA ILE A 46 -0.91 -4.18 6.98
C ILE A 46 -1.04 -5.70 6.89
N LYS A 47 -1.27 -6.24 5.68
CA LYS A 47 -1.29 -7.69 5.46
C LYS A 47 0.03 -8.35 5.85
N ALA A 48 1.16 -7.80 5.40
CA ALA A 48 2.48 -8.33 5.74
C ALA A 48 2.75 -8.27 7.26
N LEU A 49 2.32 -7.20 7.94
CA LEU A 49 2.42 -7.08 9.38
C LEU A 49 1.57 -8.13 10.11
N ALA A 50 0.34 -8.37 9.65
CA ALA A 50 -0.55 -9.40 10.20
C ALA A 50 0.06 -10.81 10.04
N GLU A 51 0.57 -11.14 8.84
CA GLU A 51 1.27 -12.41 8.59
C GLU A 51 2.51 -12.58 9.48
N SER A 52 3.29 -11.51 9.65
CA SER A 52 4.46 -11.49 10.54
C SER A 52 4.05 -11.72 12.00
N SER A 53 2.99 -11.06 12.47
CA SER A 53 2.46 -11.25 13.82
C SER A 53 1.90 -12.66 14.08
N ALA A 54 1.30 -13.29 13.07
CA ALA A 54 0.86 -14.69 13.18
C ALA A 54 2.05 -15.65 13.32
N ARG A 55 3.14 -15.42 12.58
CA ARG A 55 4.40 -16.18 12.79
C ARG A 55 5.00 -15.95 14.19
N MET A 56 4.77 -14.78 14.79
CA MET A 56 5.18 -14.51 16.17
C MET A 56 4.46 -15.42 17.17
N SER A 57 3.14 -15.62 17.02
CA SER A 57 2.41 -16.51 17.94
C SER A 57 2.87 -17.95 17.81
N GLU A 58 3.16 -18.41 16.60
CA GLU A 58 3.79 -19.72 16.35
C GLU A 58 5.15 -19.84 17.04
N CYS A 59 5.84 -18.73 17.33
CA CYS A 59 7.11 -18.76 18.06
C CYS A 59 6.98 -18.92 19.58
N PHE A 60 5.79 -18.67 20.12
CA PHE A 60 5.48 -18.89 21.53
C PHE A 60 4.62 -20.15 21.75
N GLU A 61 4.00 -20.68 20.71
CA GLU A 61 3.27 -21.95 20.74
C GLU A 61 4.21 -23.16 20.52
N GLY A 62 4.10 -24.19 21.37
CA GLY A 62 4.88 -25.43 21.27
C GLY A 62 4.85 -26.25 22.55
N ASP A 63 4.85 -27.58 22.40
CA ASP A 63 4.71 -28.57 23.50
C ASP A 63 6.01 -28.79 24.30
N ALA A 64 7.14 -28.24 23.82
CA ALA A 64 8.47 -28.35 24.44
C ALA A 64 8.99 -26.97 24.90
N PRO A 65 9.74 -26.89 26.01
CA PRO A 65 10.37 -25.65 26.43
C PRO A 65 11.36 -25.18 25.36
N ARG A 66 11.10 -24.02 24.76
CA ARG A 66 12.05 -23.40 23.83
C ARG A 66 13.25 -22.84 24.56
N THR A 67 14.42 -22.98 23.98
CA THR A 67 15.64 -22.36 24.49
C THR A 67 15.60 -20.85 24.27
N HIS A 68 16.34 -20.10 25.10
CA HIS A 68 16.46 -18.65 24.94
C HIS A 68 16.99 -18.24 23.55
N ALA A 69 17.89 -19.04 22.98
CA ALA A 69 18.47 -18.81 21.66
C ALA A 69 17.43 -18.93 20.53
N GLU A 70 16.51 -19.90 20.60
CA GLU A 70 15.45 -20.08 19.61
C GLU A 70 14.42 -18.94 19.64
N LEU A 71 14.06 -18.48 20.85
CA LEU A 71 13.19 -17.32 21.02
C LEU A 71 13.84 -16.04 20.49
N GLN A 72 15.12 -15.82 20.79
CA GLN A 72 15.88 -14.68 20.29
C GLN A 72 16.00 -14.70 18.76
N ALA A 73 16.27 -15.86 18.17
CA ALA A 73 16.34 -16.02 16.71
C ALA A 73 14.99 -15.70 16.04
N CYS A 74 13.88 -16.19 16.61
CA CYS A 74 12.56 -15.85 16.08
C CYS A 74 12.25 -14.35 16.20
N TYR A 75 12.53 -13.74 17.34
CA TYR A 75 12.31 -12.31 17.53
C TYR A 75 13.14 -11.46 16.54
N GLN A 76 14.41 -11.83 16.32
CA GLN A 76 15.26 -11.17 15.33
C GLN A 76 14.70 -11.30 13.91
N SER A 77 14.20 -12.48 13.54
CA SER A 77 13.54 -12.69 12.25
C SER A 77 12.30 -11.80 12.10
N LEU A 78 11.47 -11.72 13.13
CA LEU A 78 10.27 -10.90 13.13
C LEU A 78 10.57 -9.40 12.96
N VAL A 79 11.50 -8.89 13.76
CA VAL A 79 11.91 -7.48 13.71
C VAL A 79 12.48 -7.15 12.34
N LYS A 80 13.24 -8.07 11.75
CA LYS A 80 13.76 -7.92 10.39
C LYS A 80 12.62 -7.82 9.37
N ASP A 81 11.66 -8.74 9.38
CA ASP A 81 10.53 -8.73 8.44
C ASP A 81 9.73 -7.41 8.52
N ILE A 82 9.45 -6.93 9.74
CA ILE A 82 8.72 -5.68 9.96
C ILE A 82 9.55 -4.48 9.47
N THR A 83 10.85 -4.47 9.75
CA THR A 83 11.76 -3.40 9.32
C THR A 83 11.85 -3.35 7.80
N ASP A 84 12.02 -4.50 7.14
CA ASP A 84 12.11 -4.58 5.68
C ASP A 84 10.79 -4.11 5.03
N ALA A 85 9.63 -4.49 5.60
CA ALA A 85 8.34 -4.01 5.14
C ALA A 85 8.18 -2.48 5.33
N HIS A 86 8.68 -1.94 6.44
CA HIS A 86 8.61 -0.52 6.74
C HIS A 86 9.53 0.31 5.82
N VAL A 87 10.74 -0.16 5.53
CA VAL A 87 11.65 0.48 4.58
C VAL A 87 11.01 0.56 3.19
N LYS A 88 10.38 -0.52 2.73
CA LYS A 88 9.63 -0.53 1.46
C LYS A 88 8.49 0.49 1.45
N ARG A 89 7.79 0.65 2.59
CA ARG A 89 6.73 1.65 2.74
C ARG A 89 7.23 3.07 2.60
N VAL A 90 8.35 3.39 3.23
CA VAL A 90 8.95 4.72 3.14
C VAL A 90 9.43 5.02 1.72
N ASP A 91 10.05 4.04 1.04
CA ASP A 91 10.49 4.19 -0.34
C ASP A 91 9.30 4.42 -1.29
N PHE A 92 8.23 3.62 -1.15
CA PHE A 92 7.00 3.81 -1.91
C PHE A 92 6.37 5.19 -1.70
N ALA A 93 6.25 5.65 -0.45
CA ALA A 93 5.72 6.97 -0.15
C ALA A 93 6.54 8.10 -0.80
N ASN A 94 7.87 7.95 -0.85
CA ASN A 94 8.75 8.89 -1.54
C ASN A 94 8.54 8.87 -3.06
N GLN A 95 8.35 7.70 -3.67
CA GLN A 95 8.09 7.57 -5.10
C GLN A 95 6.74 8.17 -5.48
N LEU A 96 5.67 7.82 -4.75
CA LEU A 96 4.32 8.33 -4.97
C LEU A 96 4.27 9.86 -4.90
N THR A 97 4.99 10.46 -3.94
CA THR A 97 5.08 11.91 -3.81
C THR A 97 5.75 12.56 -5.02
N LYS A 98 6.77 11.92 -5.60
CA LYS A 98 7.45 12.41 -6.81
C LYS A 98 6.53 12.31 -8.03
N GLU A 99 5.88 11.15 -8.21
CA GLU A 99 4.95 10.93 -9.32
C GLU A 99 3.76 11.88 -9.27
N PHE A 100 3.17 12.10 -8.10
CA PHE A 100 2.07 13.03 -7.94
C PHE A 100 2.46 14.46 -8.34
N ARG A 101 3.63 14.93 -7.91
CA ARG A 101 4.15 16.26 -8.28
C ARG A 101 4.41 16.35 -9.79
N GLN A 102 4.90 15.28 -10.40
CA GLN A 102 5.10 15.22 -11.84
C GLN A 102 3.76 15.30 -12.59
N ARG A 103 2.76 14.49 -12.20
CA ARG A 103 1.41 14.50 -12.78
C ARG A 103 0.75 15.88 -12.67
N ILE A 104 0.95 16.59 -11.55
CA ILE A 104 0.47 17.98 -11.42
C ILE A 104 1.23 18.92 -12.37
N TRP A 105 2.56 18.79 -12.48
CA TRP A 105 3.35 19.69 -13.31
C TRP A 105 3.05 19.57 -14.81
N GLU A 106 2.69 18.37 -15.27
CA GLU A 106 2.30 18.12 -16.66
C GLU A 106 0.94 18.76 -17.03
N GLU A 107 0.15 19.20 -16.04
CA GLU A 107 -1.19 19.78 -16.22
C GLU A 107 -1.25 21.31 -16.05
N LEU A 108 -0.15 21.97 -15.66
CA LEU A 108 -0.01 23.43 -15.49
C LEU A 108 0.65 24.08 -16.71
#